data_AF-A0A238XWE0-F1
#
_entry.id   AF-A0A238XWE0-F1
#
_cell.length_a   1.000
_cell.length_b   1.000
_cell.length_c   1.000
_cell.angle_alpha   90.00
_cell.angle_beta   90.00
_cell.angle_gamma   90.00
#
_symmetry.space_group_name_H-M   'P 1'
#
loop_
_entity.id
_entity.type
_entity.pdbx_description
1 polymer ?
#
loop_
_entity_poly.entity_id
_entity_poly.type
_entity_poly.pdbx_seq_one_letter_code
_entity_poly.pdbx_strand_id
1 'polypeptide(L)'
;MKNAISKTIFLFFIFSIGCNKAEKAKLKINDVIISVEILTFKNLGNQQKKELEYCCSYYPSNWHDGISFEKENAYFVKAKIDNNLLATLTESNTFSKTELLNNGNTYLYGKYHNRWGFIDNKNDTIFETEKFEGHRIIEITRNGNIDEVIVGPLVEKPEKMYIKINDSKNYPNLTPEYIISSKYSKN
;
A
#
# COMPACT_ATOMS: atom_id res chain seq x y z
N MET A 1 -63.69 -54.37 -16.46
CA MET A 1 -64.36 -53.09 -16.12
C MET A 1 -63.33 -51.98 -16.14
N LYS A 2 -63.59 -50.97 -16.99
CA LYS A 2 -63.14 -49.56 -16.97
C LYS A 2 -61.64 -49.23 -16.81
N ASN A 3 -61.08 -48.78 -17.93
CA ASN A 3 -59.91 -47.90 -18.06
C ASN A 3 -60.03 -46.64 -17.19
N ALA A 4 -58.89 -46.13 -16.70
CA ALA A 4 -58.73 -44.72 -16.34
C ALA A 4 -57.35 -44.22 -16.75
N ILE A 5 -57.35 -43.45 -17.85
CA ILE A 5 -56.33 -42.51 -18.29
C ILE A 5 -56.43 -41.26 -17.39
N SER A 6 -55.32 -40.68 -16.90
CA SER A 6 -55.09 -39.23 -17.04
C SER A 6 -53.81 -38.69 -16.40
N LYS A 7 -53.14 -37.87 -17.21
CA LYS A 7 -52.46 -36.60 -16.87
C LYS A 7 -51.10 -36.65 -16.19
N THR A 8 -50.10 -36.81 -17.06
CA THR A 8 -48.83 -36.09 -17.07
C THR A 8 -48.99 -34.64 -16.60
N ILE A 9 -48.34 -34.29 -15.48
CA ILE A 9 -48.09 -32.90 -15.09
C ILE A 9 -46.61 -32.63 -15.39
N PHE A 10 -46.37 -31.94 -16.50
CA PHE A 10 -45.06 -31.39 -16.84
C PHE A 10 -44.89 -30.09 -16.05
N LEU A 11 -44.16 -30.12 -14.94
CA LEU A 11 -43.74 -28.91 -14.25
C LEU A 11 -42.47 -28.37 -14.92
N PHE A 12 -42.64 -27.37 -15.78
CA PHE A 12 -41.55 -26.52 -16.23
C PHE A 12 -41.08 -25.63 -15.06
N PHE A 13 -40.05 -26.07 -14.33
CA PHE A 13 -39.26 -25.16 -13.53
C PHE A 13 -38.31 -24.41 -14.46
N ILE A 14 -38.76 -23.26 -14.95
CA ILE A 14 -37.88 -22.22 -15.48
C ILE A 14 -37.14 -21.67 -14.26
N PHE A 15 -36.00 -22.26 -13.92
CA PHE A 15 -35.03 -21.56 -13.08
C PHE A 15 -34.49 -20.40 -13.91
N SER A 16 -35.07 -19.24 -13.67
CA SER A 16 -34.50 -17.94 -13.97
C SER A 16 -33.07 -17.96 -13.46
N ILE A 17 -32.11 -18.17 -14.35
CA ILE A 17 -30.70 -17.86 -14.09
C ILE A 17 -30.66 -16.34 -14.03
N GLY A 18 -31.05 -15.83 -12.86
CA GLY A 18 -30.84 -14.45 -12.48
C GLY A 18 -29.36 -14.22 -12.58
N CYS A 19 -29.00 -13.36 -13.54
CA CYS A 19 -27.69 -12.77 -13.66
C CYS A 19 -27.48 -11.95 -12.38
N ASN A 20 -27.10 -12.62 -11.29
CA ASN A 20 -26.60 -11.96 -10.10
C ASN A 20 -25.31 -11.30 -10.54
N LYS A 21 -25.40 -10.02 -10.93
CA LYS A 21 -24.28 -9.09 -10.83
C LYS A 21 -23.83 -9.24 -9.39
N ALA A 22 -22.77 -10.01 -9.17
CA ALA A 22 -22.13 -10.12 -7.88
C ALA A 22 -21.87 -8.68 -7.44
N GLU A 23 -22.63 -8.24 -6.45
CA GLU A 23 -22.48 -6.94 -5.84
C GLU A 23 -21.05 -6.94 -5.30
N LYS A 24 -20.12 -6.31 -6.03
CA LYS A 24 -18.71 -6.27 -5.65
C LYS A 24 -18.68 -5.66 -4.26
N ALA A 25 -18.37 -6.48 -3.25
CA ALA A 25 -18.24 -6.03 -1.88
C ALA A 25 -17.40 -4.76 -1.86
N LYS A 26 -17.89 -3.72 -1.18
CA LYS A 26 -17.24 -2.40 -1.14
C LYS A 26 -15.79 -2.58 -0.69
N LEU A 27 -14.86 -2.36 -1.60
CA LEU A 27 -13.44 -2.54 -1.34
C LEU A 27 -12.99 -1.56 -0.26
N LYS A 28 -12.45 -2.07 0.84
CA LYS A 28 -11.94 -1.25 1.94
C LYS A 28 -10.51 -0.82 1.64
N ILE A 29 -10.38 0.25 0.87
CA ILE A 29 -9.10 0.71 0.30
C ILE A 29 -8.04 1.00 1.39
N ASN A 30 -8.46 1.55 2.53
CA ASN A 30 -7.55 1.86 3.63
C ASN A 30 -7.07 0.62 4.39
N ASP A 31 -7.70 -0.55 4.21
CA ASP A 31 -7.25 -1.81 4.82
C ASP A 31 -5.94 -2.32 4.17
N VAL A 32 -5.48 -1.70 3.08
CA VAL A 32 -4.14 -1.94 2.51
C VAL A 32 -3.06 -1.71 3.54
N ILE A 33 -3.16 -0.61 4.30
CA ILE A 33 -2.18 -0.27 5.34
C ILE A 33 -2.74 -0.78 6.67
N ILE A 34 -2.25 -1.92 7.11
CA ILE A 34 -2.80 -2.65 8.26
C ILE A 34 -2.36 -1.99 9.57
N SER A 35 -1.09 -1.64 9.67
CA SER A 35 -0.52 -1.00 10.85
C SER A 35 0.72 -0.22 10.49
N VAL A 36 1.00 0.84 11.25
CA VAL A 36 2.19 1.66 11.10
C VAL A 36 2.83 1.93 12.45
N GLU A 37 4.16 1.81 12.51
CA GLU A 37 5.01 2.12 13.65
C GLU A 37 6.08 3.12 13.23
N ILE A 38 6.29 4.17 14.04
CA ILE A 38 7.38 5.13 13.84
C ILE A 38 8.61 4.62 14.59
N LEU A 39 9.72 4.51 13.87
CA LEU A 39 11.02 4.13 14.39
C LEU A 39 11.98 5.33 14.35
N THR A 40 12.99 5.26 15.21
CA THR A 40 14.20 6.10 15.12
C THR A 40 15.38 5.24 14.68
N PHE A 41 16.50 5.87 14.33
CA PHE A 41 17.72 5.16 13.93
C PHE A 41 18.17 4.11 14.96
N LYS A 42 17.97 4.39 16.26
CA LYS A 42 18.31 3.45 17.34
C LYS A 42 17.52 2.14 17.27
N ASN A 43 16.27 2.21 16.81
CA ASN A 43 15.38 1.05 16.70
C ASN A 43 15.70 0.14 15.50
N LEU A 44 16.53 0.60 14.55
CA LEU A 44 16.92 -0.19 13.39
C LEU A 44 17.94 -1.29 13.75
N GLY A 45 17.81 -2.45 13.11
CA GLY A 45 18.76 -3.54 13.12
C GLY A 45 20.06 -3.21 12.36
N ASN A 46 21.09 -4.03 12.56
CA ASN A 46 22.42 -3.78 12.01
C ASN A 46 22.45 -3.73 10.48
N GLN A 47 21.69 -4.60 9.81
CA GLN A 47 21.61 -4.61 8.34
C GLN A 47 20.99 -3.31 7.82
N GLN A 48 19.87 -2.88 8.39
CA GLN A 48 19.19 -1.62 8.04
C GLN A 48 20.10 -0.41 8.29
N LYS A 49 20.87 -0.40 9.38
CA LYS A 49 21.86 0.65 9.68
C LYS A 49 22.99 0.70 8.64
N LYS A 50 23.40 -0.46 8.11
CA LYS A 50 24.43 -0.56 7.07
C LYS A 50 23.96 0.03 5.75
N GLU A 51 22.70 -0.17 5.37
CA GLU A 51 22.08 0.48 4.19
C GLU A 51 22.07 2.02 4.28
N LEU A 52 22.23 2.55 5.50
CA LEU A 52 22.28 3.98 5.81
C LEU A 52 23.71 4.47 6.10
N GLU A 53 24.73 3.69 5.74
CA GLU A 53 26.14 4.10 5.93
C GLU A 53 26.42 5.41 5.19
N TYR A 54 26.03 5.48 3.92
CA TYR A 54 26.22 6.61 3.01
C TYR A 54 24.89 7.32 2.68
N CYS A 55 24.24 7.85 3.72
CA CYS A 55 23.08 8.76 3.64
C CYS A 55 23.42 10.07 4.40
N CYS A 56 22.57 11.08 4.57
CA CYS A 56 21.15 11.22 4.24
C CYS A 56 20.91 12.63 3.67
N SER A 57 20.11 12.73 2.60
CA SER A 57 19.74 14.02 1.99
C SER A 57 18.26 14.04 1.61
N TYR A 58 17.66 15.22 1.60
CA TYR A 58 16.30 15.46 1.09
C TYR A 58 16.30 16.61 0.09
N TYR A 59 15.29 16.67 -0.77
CA TYR A 59 15.28 17.55 -1.94
C TYR A 59 14.03 18.45 -1.96
N PRO A 60 14.07 19.62 -1.29
CA PRO A 60 12.89 20.48 -1.14
C PRO A 60 12.51 21.28 -2.40
N SER A 61 13.44 21.45 -3.34
CA SER A 61 13.21 22.28 -4.54
C SER A 61 13.54 21.54 -5.84
N ASN A 62 14.75 20.97 -5.94
CA ASN A 62 15.15 20.14 -7.05
C ASN A 62 16.21 19.13 -6.58
N TRP A 63 16.57 18.18 -7.44
CA TRP A 63 17.50 17.11 -7.10
C TRP A 63 18.97 17.52 -7.01
N HIS A 64 19.35 18.68 -7.57
CA HIS A 64 20.71 19.21 -7.47
C HIS A 64 20.97 19.84 -6.11
N ASP A 65 19.94 20.44 -5.51
CA ASP A 65 20.02 21.21 -4.26
C ASP A 65 19.59 20.36 -3.06
N GLY A 66 20.22 19.18 -2.92
CA GLY A 66 19.98 18.29 -1.78
C GLY A 66 20.47 18.89 -0.47
N ILE A 67 19.64 18.83 0.56
CA ILE A 67 20.00 19.24 1.92
C ILE A 67 20.35 18.00 2.73
N SER A 68 21.57 17.95 3.25
CA SER A 68 22.03 16.84 4.09
C SER A 68 21.51 16.94 5.52
N PHE A 69 21.27 15.78 6.14
CA PHE A 69 20.88 15.68 7.54
C PHE A 69 21.48 14.42 8.18
N GLU A 70 21.59 14.44 9.51
CA GLU A 70 22.12 13.31 10.27
C GLU A 70 21.09 12.19 10.37
N LYS A 71 21.51 10.96 10.04
CA LYS A 71 20.65 9.78 10.09
C LYS A 71 20.17 9.45 11.50
N GLU A 72 20.95 9.82 12.51
CA GLU A 72 20.63 9.64 13.93
C GLU A 72 19.40 10.47 14.36
N ASN A 73 19.11 11.56 13.65
CA ASN A 73 17.95 12.43 13.88
C ASN A 73 16.75 12.08 12.98
N ALA A 74 16.91 11.11 12.08
CA ALA A 74 15.89 10.71 11.13
C ALA A 74 14.80 9.84 11.75
N TYR A 75 13.61 9.92 11.16
CA TYR A 75 12.51 8.99 11.43
C TYR A 75 12.42 7.93 10.33
N PHE A 76 11.85 6.79 10.69
CA PHE A 76 11.58 5.69 9.78
C PHE A 76 10.17 5.17 10.06
N VAL A 77 9.54 4.62 9.04
CA VAL A 77 8.19 4.08 9.14
C VAL A 77 8.22 2.60 8.85
N LYS A 78 7.86 1.80 9.84
CA LYS A 78 7.64 0.37 9.70
C LYS A 78 6.14 0.11 9.50
N ALA A 79 5.76 -0.41 8.36
CA ALA A 79 4.38 -0.65 8.00
C ALA A 79 4.13 -2.13 7.70
N LYS A 80 2.93 -2.62 8.06
CA LYS A 80 2.38 -3.89 7.57
C LYS A 80 1.37 -3.60 6.48
N ILE A 81 1.56 -4.22 5.33
CA ILE A 81 0.78 -3.97 4.12
C ILE A 81 0.11 -5.27 3.67
N ASP A 82 -1.19 -5.22 3.37
CA ASP A 82 -1.85 -6.28 2.60
C ASP A 82 -1.38 -6.19 1.15
N ASN A 83 -0.38 -7.00 0.80
CA ASN A 83 0.26 -7.00 -0.52
C ASN A 83 -0.73 -7.41 -1.62
N ASN A 84 -1.68 -8.28 -1.29
CA ASN A 84 -2.62 -8.85 -2.23
C ASN A 84 -3.73 -7.86 -2.56
N LEU A 85 -4.20 -7.11 -1.56
CA LEU A 85 -5.11 -5.99 -1.75
C LEU A 85 -4.43 -4.85 -2.52
N LEU A 86 -3.21 -4.47 -2.15
CA LEU A 86 -2.46 -3.44 -2.89
C LEU A 86 -2.25 -3.85 -4.35
N ALA A 87 -1.79 -5.07 -4.63
CA ALA A 87 -1.62 -5.54 -6.00
C ALA A 87 -2.95 -5.59 -6.79
N THR A 88 -4.08 -5.82 -6.12
CA THR A 88 -5.41 -5.76 -6.75
C THR A 88 -5.79 -4.34 -7.14
N LEU A 89 -5.41 -3.37 -6.30
CA LEU A 89 -5.64 -1.95 -6.56
C LEU A 89 -4.71 -1.40 -7.64
N THR A 90 -3.45 -1.86 -7.66
CA THR A 90 -2.41 -1.45 -8.62
C THR A 90 -2.52 -2.14 -9.99
N GLU A 91 -3.30 -3.23 -10.10
CA GLU A 91 -3.44 -3.95 -11.36
C GLU A 91 -3.86 -3.00 -12.51
N SER A 92 -3.11 -3.05 -13.60
CA SER A 92 -3.34 -2.21 -14.77
C SER A 92 -3.39 -3.01 -16.07
N ASN A 93 -3.52 -2.33 -17.20
CA ASN A 93 -3.47 -2.98 -18.52
C ASN A 93 -2.05 -3.45 -18.87
N THR A 94 -1.04 -2.85 -18.24
CA THR A 94 0.37 -3.17 -18.46
C THR A 94 0.88 -4.19 -17.45
N PHE A 95 0.37 -4.18 -16.22
CA PHE A 95 0.86 -5.03 -15.14
C PHE A 95 -0.28 -5.82 -14.51
N SER A 96 -0.21 -7.15 -14.60
CA SER A 96 -1.15 -8.04 -13.92
C SER A 96 -0.84 -8.13 -12.42
N LYS A 97 -1.88 -8.46 -11.64
CA LYS A 97 -1.74 -8.72 -10.19
C LYS A 97 -0.69 -9.80 -9.88
N THR A 98 -0.62 -10.85 -10.71
CA THR A 98 0.33 -11.95 -10.53
C THR A 98 1.77 -11.49 -10.72
N GLU A 99 2.04 -10.67 -11.73
CA GLU A 99 3.37 -10.09 -11.96
C GLU A 99 3.79 -9.17 -10.82
N LEU A 100 2.86 -8.34 -10.33
CA LEU A 100 3.07 -7.45 -9.20
C LEU A 100 3.50 -8.20 -7.92
N LEU A 101 3.01 -9.42 -7.72
CA LEU A 101 3.34 -10.24 -6.55
C LEU A 101 4.58 -11.12 -6.77
N ASN A 102 4.85 -11.60 -7.98
CA ASN A 102 5.87 -12.65 -8.19
C ASN A 102 7.25 -12.13 -8.60
N ASN A 103 7.36 -10.90 -9.13
CA ASN A 103 8.62 -10.35 -9.65
C ASN A 103 9.53 -9.78 -8.54
N GLY A 104 9.55 -10.42 -7.38
CA GLY A 104 10.26 -9.96 -6.19
C GLY A 104 9.47 -8.97 -5.36
N ASN A 105 9.81 -8.90 -4.07
CA ASN A 105 9.04 -8.12 -3.10
C ASN A 105 9.02 -6.62 -3.42
N THR A 106 10.08 -6.09 -4.00
CA THR A 106 10.21 -4.66 -4.33
C THR A 106 9.39 -4.24 -5.54
N TYR A 107 8.96 -5.18 -6.40
CA TYR A 107 8.28 -4.83 -7.65
C TYR A 107 6.92 -4.15 -7.40
N LEU A 108 6.21 -4.55 -6.35
CA LEU A 108 4.97 -3.87 -5.93
C LEU A 108 5.22 -2.48 -5.34
N TYR A 109 6.41 -2.24 -4.79
CA TYR A 109 6.76 -1.07 -4.00
C TYR A 109 7.88 -0.29 -4.69
N GLY A 110 7.49 0.52 -5.68
CA GLY A 110 8.42 1.36 -6.42
C GLY A 110 7.68 2.43 -7.19
N LYS A 111 8.39 3.52 -7.50
CA LYS A 111 7.81 4.75 -8.07
C LYS A 111 7.06 4.58 -9.38
N TYR A 112 7.19 3.46 -10.08
CA TYR A 112 6.42 3.16 -11.29
C TYR A 112 5.00 2.71 -10.98
N HIS A 113 4.79 2.00 -9.87
CA HIS A 113 3.52 1.40 -9.52
C HIS A 113 2.83 2.14 -8.38
N ASN A 114 3.59 2.33 -7.30
CA ASN A 114 3.09 2.86 -6.04
C ASN A 114 4.13 3.82 -5.45
N ARG A 115 3.71 5.06 -5.17
CA ARG A 115 4.55 6.08 -4.56
C ARG A 115 4.10 6.34 -3.13
N TRP A 116 5.01 6.11 -2.19
CA TRP A 116 4.77 6.39 -0.77
C TRP A 116 4.85 7.88 -0.51
N GLY A 117 4.04 8.37 0.41
CA GLY A 117 4.19 9.71 0.94
C GLY A 117 3.77 9.82 2.39
N PHE A 118 4.26 10.86 3.04
CA PHE A 118 4.07 11.09 4.46
C PHE A 118 3.72 12.55 4.70
N ILE A 119 2.84 12.78 5.67
CA ILE A 119 2.45 14.13 6.11
C ILE A 119 2.89 14.31 7.56
N ASP A 120 3.45 15.46 7.88
CA ASP A 120 3.89 15.84 9.23
C ASP A 120 2.74 16.43 10.09
N ASN A 121 3.08 16.94 11.26
CA ASN A 121 2.12 17.55 12.19
C ASN A 121 1.60 18.94 11.77
N LYS A 122 2.25 19.58 10.81
CA LYS A 122 1.85 20.86 10.20
C LYS A 122 0.96 20.63 8.97
N ASN A 123 0.69 19.37 8.64
CA ASN A 123 -0.03 18.96 7.44
C ASN A 123 0.77 19.22 6.13
N ASP A 124 2.09 19.29 6.23
CA ASP A 124 3.00 19.42 5.10
C ASP A 124 3.48 18.05 4.62
N THR A 125 3.70 17.91 3.31
CA THR A 125 4.29 16.68 2.76
C THR A 125 5.76 16.63 3.14
N ILE A 126 6.17 15.53 3.78
CA ILE A 126 7.57 15.32 4.14
C ILE A 126 8.36 15.09 2.85
N PHE A 127 9.48 15.81 2.73
CA PHE A 127 10.31 15.76 1.54
C PHE A 127 10.89 14.37 1.27
N GLU A 128 10.89 14.02 0.00
CA GLU A 128 11.47 12.79 -0.50
C GLU A 128 13.00 12.79 -0.37
N THR A 129 13.54 11.61 -0.15
CA THR A 129 14.96 11.40 0.18
C THR A 129 15.72 10.64 -0.91
N GLU A 130 15.02 10.18 -1.95
CA GLU A 130 15.60 9.58 -3.15
C GLU A 130 15.24 10.42 -4.39
N LYS A 131 16.28 10.78 -5.14
CA LYS A 131 16.18 11.60 -6.35
C LYS A 131 15.12 11.13 -7.35
N PHE A 132 14.96 9.82 -7.50
CA PHE A 132 14.09 9.23 -8.52
C PHE A 132 13.04 8.26 -7.97
N GLU A 133 13.20 7.78 -6.73
CA GLU A 133 12.37 6.71 -6.16
C GLU A 133 11.39 7.22 -5.10
N GLY A 134 11.45 8.51 -4.76
CA GLY A 134 10.63 9.11 -3.72
C GLY A 134 11.25 8.93 -2.34
N HIS A 135 10.58 8.21 -1.43
CA HIS A 135 11.21 7.80 -0.18
C HIS A 135 11.92 6.46 -0.34
N ARG A 136 13.14 6.36 0.22
CA ARG A 136 13.90 5.10 0.24
C ARG A 136 13.12 4.02 1.01
N ILE A 137 13.07 2.83 0.43
CA ILE A 137 12.63 1.62 1.13
C ILE A 137 13.89 0.88 1.59
N ILE A 138 14.03 0.68 2.89
CA ILE A 138 15.22 0.08 3.51
C ILE A 138 15.10 -1.43 3.53
N GLU A 139 13.91 -1.95 3.78
CA GLU A 139 13.68 -3.38 3.92
C GLU A 139 12.25 -3.74 3.52
N ILE A 140 12.11 -4.89 2.87
CA ILE A 140 10.82 -5.52 2.59
C ILE A 140 10.91 -7.01 2.91
N THR A 141 10.10 -7.46 3.85
CA THR A 141 9.96 -8.88 4.18
C THR A 141 8.54 -9.34 3.92
N ARG A 142 8.37 -10.41 3.15
CA ARG A 142 7.06 -10.97 2.79
C ARG A 142 6.73 -12.19 3.64
N ASN A 143 5.53 -12.19 4.21
CA ASN A 143 4.95 -13.34 4.92
C ASN A 143 3.52 -13.58 4.43
N GLY A 144 3.37 -14.45 3.43
CA GLY A 144 2.09 -14.69 2.77
C GLY A 144 1.55 -13.42 2.12
N ASN A 145 0.35 -13.00 2.54
CA ASN A 145 -0.31 -11.80 2.00
C ASN A 145 0.11 -10.50 2.70
N ILE A 146 0.98 -10.58 3.71
CA ILE A 146 1.42 -9.42 4.48
C ILE A 146 2.89 -9.14 4.20
N ASP A 147 3.17 -7.94 3.74
CA ASP A 147 4.53 -7.42 3.62
C ASP A 147 4.81 -6.47 4.78
N GLU A 148 5.96 -6.67 5.42
CA GLU A 148 6.53 -5.72 6.37
C GLU A 148 7.55 -4.86 5.63
N VAL A 149 7.30 -3.55 5.61
CA VAL A 149 8.08 -2.57 4.84
C VAL A 149 8.65 -1.53 5.79
N ILE A 150 9.94 -1.22 5.67
CA ILE A 150 10.57 -0.09 6.37
C ILE A 150 10.91 0.99 5.35
N VAL A 151 10.34 2.18 5.52
CA VAL A 151 10.52 3.35 4.65
C VAL A 151 11.21 4.47 5.43
N GLY A 152 12.16 5.14 4.79
CA GLY A 152 12.93 6.23 5.37
C GLY A 152 14.34 6.26 4.82
N PRO A 153 15.17 7.23 5.19
CA PRO A 153 14.98 8.21 6.27
C PRO A 153 13.92 9.28 5.95
N LEU A 154 13.28 9.82 6.98
CA LEU A 154 12.38 10.97 6.94
C LEU A 154 12.93 12.09 7.83
N VAL A 155 12.89 13.32 7.34
CA VAL A 155 13.43 14.51 8.03
C VAL A 155 12.52 15.04 9.13
N GLU A 156 11.24 14.70 9.06
CA GLU A 156 10.22 15.10 10.02
C GLU A 156 9.48 13.88 10.52
N LYS A 157 8.84 14.00 11.70
CA LYS A 157 8.03 12.92 12.25
C LYS A 157 6.69 12.84 11.50
N PRO A 158 6.35 11.69 10.89
CA PRO A 158 5.09 11.56 10.15
C PRO A 158 3.89 11.38 11.10
N GLU A 159 2.78 12.07 10.81
CA GLU A 159 1.46 11.87 11.43
C GLU A 159 0.52 11.06 10.52
N LYS A 160 0.77 11.06 9.20
CA LYS A 160 0.02 10.27 8.21
C LYS A 160 0.96 9.62 7.21
N MET A 161 0.58 8.44 6.77
CA MET A 161 1.17 7.71 5.66
C MET A 161 0.12 7.52 4.57
N TYR A 162 0.54 7.60 3.31
CA TYR A 162 -0.31 7.27 2.16
C TYR A 162 0.46 6.59 1.05
N ILE A 163 -0.25 5.84 0.20
CA ILE A 163 0.30 5.17 -0.99
C ILE A 163 -0.45 5.71 -2.20
N LYS A 164 0.21 6.50 -3.04
CA LYS A 164 -0.36 6.92 -4.31
C LYS A 164 -0.19 5.81 -5.34
N ILE A 165 -1.31 5.32 -5.88
CA ILE A 165 -1.31 4.33 -6.96
C ILE A 165 -1.22 5.08 -8.29
N ASN A 166 -0.15 4.82 -9.06
CA ASN A 166 0.14 5.61 -10.26
C ASN A 166 -0.65 5.18 -11.48
N ASP A 167 -0.92 3.88 -11.59
CA ASP A 167 -1.70 3.29 -12.67
C ASP A 167 -2.61 2.20 -12.10
N SER A 168 -3.86 2.20 -12.54
CA SER A 168 -4.87 1.20 -12.16
C SER A 168 -5.96 1.18 -13.21
N LYS A 169 -6.23 -0.01 -13.77
CA LYS A 169 -7.30 -0.17 -14.75
C LYS A 169 -8.69 -0.13 -14.12
N ASN A 170 -8.79 -0.53 -12.85
CA ASN A 170 -10.05 -0.72 -12.15
C ASN A 170 -10.35 0.40 -11.15
N TYR A 171 -9.32 1.08 -10.65
CA TYR A 171 -9.41 2.00 -9.52
C TYR A 171 -8.53 3.24 -9.68
N PRO A 172 -8.80 4.10 -10.68
CA PRO A 172 -8.00 5.30 -10.92
C PRO A 172 -8.09 6.28 -9.73
N ASN A 173 -6.99 6.97 -9.45
CA ASN A 173 -6.88 8.02 -8.43
C ASN A 173 -7.14 7.57 -6.97
N LEU A 174 -6.93 6.29 -6.66
CA LEU A 174 -6.98 5.82 -5.28
C LEU A 174 -5.68 6.06 -4.53
N THR A 175 -5.84 6.42 -3.26
CA THR A 175 -4.74 6.65 -2.34
C THR A 175 -5.11 6.02 -1.00
N PRO A 176 -4.73 4.77 -0.71
CA PRO A 176 -4.80 4.23 0.65
C PRO A 176 -4.06 5.13 1.64
N GLU A 177 -4.68 5.40 2.78
CA GLU A 177 -4.11 6.26 3.83
C GLU A 177 -4.20 5.60 5.21
N TYR A 178 -3.25 5.94 6.08
CA TYR A 178 -3.22 5.54 7.49
C TYR A 178 -2.80 6.71 8.37
N ILE A 179 -3.63 7.03 9.37
CA ILE A 179 -3.30 8.03 10.39
C ILE A 179 -2.46 7.37 11.47
N ILE A 180 -1.20 7.80 11.61
CA ILE A 180 -0.22 7.22 12.52
C ILE A 180 -0.44 7.75 13.95
N SER A 181 -0.83 9.02 14.08
CA SER A 181 -1.15 9.65 15.36
C SER A 181 -2.60 10.08 15.42
N SER A 182 -3.36 9.49 16.34
CA SER A 182 -4.60 10.09 16.83
C SER A 182 -4.23 11.34 17.63
N LYS A 183 -4.60 12.53 17.15
CA LYS A 183 -4.70 13.73 18.01
C LYS A 183 -5.83 13.51 19.04
N TYR A 184 -5.61 12.64 20.02
CA TYR A 184 -6.34 12.54 21.30
C TYR A 184 -5.47 11.81 22.34
N SER A 185 -4.39 12.43 22.78
CA SER A 185 -4.04 12.33 24.20
C SER A 185 -4.78 13.47 24.90
N LYS A 186 -6.01 13.18 25.38
CA LYS A 186 -6.57 13.97 26.47
C LYS A 186 -5.72 13.68 27.69
N ASN A 187 -5.11 14.72 28.25
CA ASN A 187 -4.91 14.88 29.69
C ASN A 187 -5.13 16.37 29.97
#